data_AF-A0A818P9F9-F1
#
_entry.id   AF-A0A818P9F9-F1
#
_cell.length_a   1.000
_cell.length_b   1.000
_cell.length_c   1.000
_cell.angle_alpha   90.00
_cell.angle_beta   90.00
_cell.angle_gamma   90.00
#
_symmetry.space_group_name_H-M   'P 1'
#
loop_
_entity.id
_entity.type
_entity.pdbx_description
1 polymer ?
#
loop_
_entity_poly.entity_id
_entity_poly.type
_entity_poly.pdbx_seq_one_letter_code
_entity_poly.pdbx_strand_id
1 'polypeptide(L)'
;HLCSFGPIEDNPQPRYDENQDKMLCHRKATIGQRVSWSLGSPIETIFPINTIDRYRWFGKYFLDGIICPRLLQFHSALLCSSNAMVKSWASLMERTQLFLNALVTKEIDNRTQLKEIWSTEPKYLLDVYCNWLPESLHSQVRSIWPPIPLVLKK
;
A
#
# COMPACT_ATOMS: atom_id res chain seq x y z
N HIS A 1 -29.34 7.45 2.85
CA HIS A 1 -28.24 6.50 2.59
C HIS A 1 -28.81 5.23 1.98
N LEU A 2 -28.52 4.93 0.71
CA LEU A 2 -29.25 3.94 -0.10
C LEU A 2 -28.33 2.94 -0.83
N CYS A 3 -27.04 2.87 -0.50
CA CYS A 3 -26.10 1.97 -1.15
C CYS A 3 -25.24 1.25 -0.11
N SER A 4 -25.17 -0.08 -0.21
CA SER A 4 -24.32 -0.96 0.59
C SER A 4 -23.33 -1.67 -0.31
N PHE A 5 -22.06 -1.73 0.08
CA PHE A 5 -21.01 -2.38 -0.70
C PHE A 5 -20.68 -3.77 -0.12
N GLY A 6 -20.57 -4.78 -0.99
CA GLY A 6 -20.13 -6.14 -0.66
C GLY A 6 -18.62 -6.24 -0.38
N PRO A 7 -18.05 -7.45 -0.29
CA PRO A 7 -16.61 -7.63 -0.12
C PRO A 7 -15.80 -7.07 -1.30
N ILE A 8 -14.49 -6.93 -1.11
CA ILE A 8 -13.55 -6.57 -2.19
C ILE A 8 -13.39 -7.77 -3.11
N GLU A 9 -13.47 -7.53 -4.42
CA GLU A 9 -13.26 -8.55 -5.44
C GLU A 9 -11.77 -8.85 -5.61
N ASP A 10 -11.44 -10.12 -5.84
CA ASP A 10 -10.07 -10.55 -6.13
C ASP A 10 -9.64 -10.26 -7.58
N ASN A 11 -10.62 -10.14 -8.49
CA ASN A 11 -10.41 -9.86 -9.89
C ASN A 11 -11.46 -8.85 -10.42
N PRO A 12 -11.05 -7.67 -10.91
CA PRO A 12 -9.68 -7.17 -10.95
C PRO A 12 -9.13 -6.85 -9.55
N GLN A 13 -7.82 -7.02 -9.38
CA GLN A 13 -7.16 -6.74 -8.10
C GLN A 13 -7.24 -5.25 -7.74
N PRO A 14 -7.24 -4.91 -6.44
CA PRO A 14 -7.07 -3.54 -5.98
C PRO A 14 -5.84 -2.89 -6.61
N ARG A 15 -5.93 -1.63 -7.03
CA ARG A 15 -4.83 -0.88 -7.65
C ARG A 15 -4.58 0.43 -6.90
N TYR A 16 -3.36 0.95 -7.03
CA TYR A 16 -3.06 2.31 -6.58
C TYR A 16 -3.17 3.27 -7.77
N ASP A 17 -3.92 4.35 -7.60
CA ASP A 17 -4.02 5.44 -8.57
C ASP A 17 -2.96 6.50 -8.26
N GLU A 18 -1.92 6.56 -9.09
CA GLU A 18 -0.80 7.47 -8.90
C GLU A 18 -1.16 8.96 -9.06
N ASN A 19 -2.18 9.26 -9.87
CA ASN A 19 -2.61 10.63 -10.12
C ASN A 19 -3.40 11.17 -8.93
N GLN A 20 -4.26 10.34 -8.35
CA GLN A 20 -5.12 10.72 -7.23
C GLN A 20 -4.52 10.41 -5.85
N ASP A 21 -3.40 9.70 -5.80
CA ASP A 21 -2.78 9.20 -4.56
C ASP A 21 -3.76 8.36 -3.72
N LYS A 22 -4.50 7.45 -4.38
CA LYS A 22 -5.58 6.68 -3.77
C LYS A 22 -5.50 5.19 -4.08
N MET A 23 -5.77 4.40 -3.05
CA MET A 23 -6.05 2.98 -3.21
C MET A 23 -7.48 2.77 -3.71
N LEU A 24 -7.63 2.03 -4.81
CA LEU A 24 -8.90 1.70 -5.45
C LEU A 24 -9.13 0.18 -5.43
N CYS A 25 -10.38 -0.24 -5.35
CA CYS A 25 -10.79 -1.64 -5.35
C CYS A 25 -12.13 -1.80 -6.08
N HIS A 26 -12.47 -3.03 -6.43
CA HIS A 26 -13.75 -3.34 -7.06
C HIS A 26 -14.67 -4.01 -6.05
N ARG A 27 -15.91 -3.53 -5.97
CA ARG A 27 -16.93 -4.04 -5.03
C ARG A 27 -18.30 -4.03 -5.69
N LYS A 28 -19.11 -5.06 -5.41
CA LYS A 28 -20.53 -5.05 -5.79
C LYS A 28 -21.30 -4.08 -4.91
N ALA A 29 -22.12 -3.25 -5.54
CA ALA A 29 -23.01 -2.32 -4.86
C ALA A 29 -24.45 -2.86 -4.88
N THR A 30 -25.13 -2.68 -3.75
CA THR A 30 -26.53 -3.03 -3.57
C THR A 30 -27.31 -1.79 -3.21
N ILE A 31 -28.42 -1.55 -3.91
CA ILE A 31 -29.30 -0.40 -3.67
C ILE A 31 -30.64 -0.89 -3.10
N GLY A 32 -31.11 -0.25 -2.03
CA GLY A 32 -32.45 -0.48 -1.44
C GLY A 32 -32.44 -1.12 -0.05
N GLN A 33 -33.37 -0.69 0.82
CA GLN A 33 -33.51 -1.19 2.21
C GLN A 33 -34.43 -2.40 2.37
N ARG A 34 -35.40 -2.59 1.45
CA ARG A 34 -36.44 -3.65 1.51
C ARG A 34 -36.38 -4.64 0.35
N VAL A 35 -35.96 -4.18 -0.83
CA VAL A 35 -35.69 -5.01 -1.99
C VAL A 35 -34.29 -4.65 -2.47
N SER A 36 -33.37 -5.60 -2.33
CA SER A 36 -31.96 -5.46 -2.70
C SER A 36 -31.83 -5.64 -4.21
N TRP A 37 -31.47 -4.56 -4.92
CA TRP A 37 -31.08 -4.65 -6.33
C TRP A 37 -29.56 -4.54 -6.42
N SER A 38 -28.91 -5.62 -6.85
CA SER A 38 -27.48 -5.61 -7.15
C SER A 38 -27.23 -4.85 -8.44
N LEU A 39 -26.18 -4.02 -8.49
CA LEU A 39 -25.78 -3.29 -9.70
C LEU A 39 -25.23 -4.20 -10.84
N GLY A 40 -25.34 -5.53 -10.70
CA GLY A 40 -24.86 -6.53 -11.65
C GLY A 40 -23.35 -6.71 -11.59
N SER A 41 -22.61 -5.73 -12.11
CA SER A 41 -21.14 -5.74 -12.15
C SER A 41 -20.51 -5.03 -10.94
N PRO A 42 -19.34 -5.50 -10.45
CA PRO A 42 -18.53 -4.74 -9.51
C PRO A 42 -18.18 -3.36 -10.07
N ILE A 43 -18.21 -2.34 -9.22
CA ILE A 43 -17.79 -0.99 -9.57
C ILE A 43 -16.47 -0.66 -8.88
N GLU A 44 -15.63 0.14 -9.54
CA GLU A 44 -14.40 0.66 -8.93
C GLU A 44 -14.77 1.73 -7.90
N THR A 45 -14.19 1.62 -6.70
CA THR A 45 -14.42 2.53 -5.58
C THR A 45 -13.14 2.67 -4.76
N ILE A 46 -13.14 3.64 -3.85
CA ILE A 46 -12.03 3.84 -2.92
C ILE A 46 -11.93 2.61 -2.01
N PHE A 47 -10.71 2.09 -1.86
CA PHE A 47 -10.43 1.02 -0.91
C PHE A 47 -10.87 1.45 0.50
N PRO A 48 -11.65 0.64 1.24
CA PRO A 48 -12.11 0.98 2.59
C PRO A 48 -11.00 1.56 3.48
N ILE A 49 -11.22 2.79 3.94
CA ILE A 49 -10.31 3.52 4.84
C ILE A 49 -10.19 2.76 6.17
N ASN A 50 -9.05 2.84 6.85
CA ASN A 50 -8.77 2.24 8.16
C ASN A 50 -8.94 0.71 8.22
N THR A 51 -8.68 0.01 7.10
CA THR A 51 -8.64 -1.46 7.08
C THR A 51 -7.20 -1.96 7.00
N ILE A 52 -6.89 -3.04 7.72
CA ILE A 52 -5.56 -3.67 7.69
C ILE A 52 -5.17 -4.06 6.26
N ASP A 53 -6.13 -4.53 5.46
CA ASP A 53 -5.89 -4.91 4.07
C ASP A 53 -5.47 -3.72 3.19
N ARG A 54 -5.94 -2.50 3.49
CA ARG A 54 -5.50 -1.29 2.78
C ARG A 54 -4.00 -1.06 2.96
N TYR A 55 -3.49 -1.21 4.17
CA TYR A 55 -2.06 -1.10 4.46
C TYR A 55 -1.25 -2.24 3.82
N ARG A 56 -1.80 -3.45 3.75
CA ARG A 56 -1.16 -4.59 3.04
C ARG A 56 -0.99 -4.28 1.56
N TRP A 57 -2.05 -3.83 0.90
CA TRP A 57 -2.00 -3.46 -0.51
C TRP A 57 -1.10 -2.26 -0.76
N PHE A 58 -1.16 -1.23 0.09
CA PHE A 58 -0.24 -0.11 0.01
C PHE A 58 1.22 -0.55 0.13
N GLY A 59 1.53 -1.42 1.10
CA GLY A 59 2.86 -1.97 1.29
C GLY A 59 3.35 -2.81 0.10
N LYS A 60 2.48 -3.63 -0.49
CA LYS A 60 2.77 -4.32 -1.76
C LYS A 60 3.18 -3.30 -2.84
N TYR A 61 2.38 -2.26 -3.06
CA TYR A 61 2.65 -1.25 -4.08
C TYR A 61 3.89 -0.40 -3.79
N PHE A 62 4.22 -0.21 -2.52
CA PHE A 62 5.47 0.42 -2.12
C PHE A 62 6.67 -0.43 -2.52
N LEU A 63 6.63 -1.74 -2.23
CA LEU A 63 7.68 -2.70 -2.59
C LEU A 63 7.82 -2.88 -4.11
N ASP A 64 6.71 -2.80 -4.84
CA ASP A 64 6.69 -2.81 -6.30
C ASP A 64 7.31 -1.54 -6.93
N GLY A 65 7.62 -0.51 -6.12
CA GLY A 65 8.14 0.76 -6.61
C GLY A 65 7.08 1.67 -7.26
N ILE A 66 5.80 1.28 -7.22
CA ILE A 66 4.69 2.07 -7.79
C ILE A 66 4.46 3.35 -6.97
N ILE A 67 4.57 3.28 -5.64
CA ILE A 67 4.45 4.47 -4.78
C ILE A 67 5.67 5.39 -4.91
N CYS A 68 6.87 4.77 -5.03
CA CYS A 68 8.16 5.45 -5.07
C CYS A 68 8.97 4.95 -6.27
N PRO A 69 8.88 5.59 -7.45
CA PRO A 69 9.55 5.10 -8.66
C PRO A 69 11.08 4.91 -8.54
N ARG A 70 11.76 5.67 -7.65
CA ARG A 70 13.20 5.49 -7.37
C ARG A 70 13.53 4.14 -6.73
N LEU A 71 12.56 3.48 -6.09
CA LEU A 71 12.72 2.14 -5.51
C LEU A 71 12.47 1.02 -6.52
N LEU A 72 11.90 1.30 -7.68
CA LEU A 72 11.58 0.30 -8.71
C LEU A 72 12.81 -0.51 -9.14
N GLN A 73 13.99 0.12 -9.15
CA GLN A 73 15.26 -0.54 -9.49
C GLN A 73 15.64 -1.70 -8.55
N PHE A 74 15.07 -1.76 -7.35
CA PHE A 74 15.33 -2.83 -6.37
C PHE A 74 14.25 -3.92 -6.37
N HIS A 75 13.15 -3.76 -7.12
CA HIS A 75 12.01 -4.69 -7.11
C HIS A 75 12.42 -6.12 -7.47
N SER A 76 13.29 -6.29 -8.48
CA SER A 76 13.79 -7.61 -8.90
C SER A 76 14.71 -8.27 -7.87
N ALA A 77 15.26 -7.51 -6.93
CA ALA A 77 16.16 -7.98 -5.90
C ALA A 77 15.46 -8.27 -4.56
N LEU A 78 14.12 -8.14 -4.48
CA LEU A 78 13.37 -8.45 -3.28
C LEU A 78 13.57 -9.92 -2.87
N LEU A 79 13.90 -10.14 -1.60
CA LEU A 79 14.11 -11.48 -1.01
C LEU A 79 12.84 -12.34 -1.02
N CYS A 80 11.67 -11.72 -1.11
CA CYS A 80 10.41 -12.38 -1.38
C CYS A 80 9.50 -11.47 -2.21
N SER A 81 8.61 -12.09 -3.00
CA SER A 81 7.66 -11.34 -3.82
C SER A 81 6.82 -10.38 -2.96
N SER A 82 6.61 -9.15 -3.44
CA SER A 82 5.71 -8.16 -2.84
C SER A 82 4.28 -8.69 -2.62
N ASN A 83 3.83 -9.64 -3.45
CA ASN A 83 2.56 -10.34 -3.29
C ASN A 83 2.43 -11.01 -1.91
N ALA A 84 3.53 -11.36 -1.26
CA ALA A 84 3.54 -11.88 0.12
C ALA A 84 2.80 -10.96 1.10
N MET A 85 2.74 -9.65 0.87
CA MET A 85 2.03 -8.70 1.72
C MET A 85 0.50 -8.93 1.75
N VAL A 86 -0.08 -9.43 0.66
CA VAL A 86 -1.54 -9.53 0.47
C VAL A 86 -2.06 -10.97 0.51
N LYS A 87 -1.19 -11.94 0.80
CA LYS A 87 -1.59 -13.36 0.95
C LYS A 87 -2.14 -13.63 2.35
N SER A 88 -2.99 -14.65 2.46
CA SER A 88 -3.58 -15.09 3.74
C SER A 88 -2.54 -15.49 4.79
N TRP A 89 -1.37 -15.96 4.37
CA TRP A 89 -0.25 -16.32 5.24
C TRP A 89 0.72 -15.18 5.54
N ALA A 90 0.44 -13.95 5.07
CA ALA A 90 1.28 -12.77 5.33
C ALA A 90 1.45 -12.47 6.83
N SER A 91 0.56 -12.96 7.68
CA SER A 91 0.68 -12.84 9.15
C SER A 91 1.79 -13.70 9.76
N LEU A 92 2.21 -14.75 9.06
CA LEU A 92 3.19 -15.72 9.56
C LEU A 92 4.64 -15.31 9.28
N MET A 93 4.86 -14.38 8.36
CA MET A 93 6.19 -13.90 8.01
C MET A 93 6.56 -12.68 8.86
N GLU A 94 7.66 -12.76 9.59
CA GLU A 94 8.14 -11.63 10.41
C GLU A 94 8.38 -10.38 9.56
N ARG A 95 9.00 -10.54 8.39
CA ARG A 95 9.30 -9.43 7.46
C ARG A 95 8.05 -8.65 7.03
N THR A 96 6.96 -9.35 6.70
CA THR A 96 5.69 -8.71 6.32
C THR A 96 5.02 -8.07 7.53
N GLN A 97 5.10 -8.68 8.71
CA GLN A 97 4.57 -8.10 9.94
C GLN A 97 5.31 -6.82 10.35
N LEU A 98 6.64 -6.80 10.33
CA LEU A 98 7.43 -5.61 10.63
C LEU A 98 7.06 -4.45 9.69
N PHE A 99 6.95 -4.73 8.39
CA PHE A 99 6.59 -3.72 7.39
C PHE A 99 5.16 -3.22 7.57
N LEU A 100 4.20 -4.13 7.76
CA LEU A 100 2.79 -3.80 7.98
C LEU A 100 2.60 -2.99 9.27
N ASN A 101 3.24 -3.40 10.37
CA ASN A 101 3.13 -2.71 11.66
C ASN A 101 3.67 -1.29 11.58
N ALA A 102 4.76 -1.06 10.84
CA ALA A 102 5.25 0.29 10.59
C ALA A 102 4.17 1.14 9.88
N LEU A 103 3.62 0.65 8.76
CA LEU A 103 2.56 1.36 8.03
C LEU A 103 1.35 1.68 8.92
N VAL A 104 0.88 0.71 9.71
CA VAL A 104 -0.29 0.89 10.60
C VAL A 104 0.00 1.88 11.73
N THR A 105 1.19 1.82 12.34
CA THR A 105 1.56 2.66 13.50
C THR A 105 1.52 4.16 13.17
N LYS A 106 1.86 4.52 11.94
CA LYS A 106 1.83 5.91 11.44
C LYS A 106 0.65 6.16 10.48
N GLU A 107 -0.27 5.20 10.39
CA GLU A 107 -1.45 5.23 9.53
C GLU A 107 -1.15 5.58 8.06
N ILE A 108 -0.03 5.10 7.52
CA ILE A 108 0.47 5.42 6.19
C ILE A 108 -0.20 4.54 5.13
N ASP A 109 -1.07 5.15 4.33
CA ASP A 109 -1.77 4.49 3.23
C ASP A 109 -1.74 5.25 1.90
N ASN A 110 -1.02 6.38 1.85
CA ASN A 110 -0.84 7.21 0.68
C ASN A 110 0.52 7.93 0.68
N ARG A 111 0.89 8.48 -0.47
CA ARG A 111 2.16 9.17 -0.72
C ARG A 111 2.25 10.50 0.03
N THR A 112 1.13 11.17 0.23
CA THR A 112 1.06 12.43 0.97
C THR A 112 1.45 12.24 2.43
N GLN A 113 0.91 11.21 3.09
CA GLN A 113 1.30 10.84 4.45
C GLN A 113 2.77 10.41 4.55
N LEU A 114 3.29 9.65 3.57
CA LEU A 114 4.72 9.32 3.53
C LEU A 114 5.59 10.57 3.53
N LYS A 115 5.26 11.58 2.71
CA LYS A 115 6.00 12.84 2.66
C LYS A 115 5.95 13.60 3.98
N GLU A 116 4.79 13.63 4.63
CA GLU A 116 4.62 14.26 5.93
C GLU A 116 5.48 13.58 6.99
N ILE A 117 5.43 12.25 7.08
CA ILE A 117 6.27 11.48 8.01
C ILE A 117 7.75 11.65 7.68
N TRP A 118 8.17 11.62 6.41
CA TRP A 118 9.57 11.83 6.06
C TRP A 118 10.05 13.27 6.26
N SER A 119 9.15 14.25 6.35
CA SER A 119 9.54 15.62 6.70
C SER A 119 10.02 15.75 8.15
N THR A 120 9.55 14.88 9.04
CA THR A 120 9.93 14.85 10.46
C THR A 120 10.90 13.71 10.78
N GLU A 121 10.66 12.53 10.22
CA GLU A 121 11.43 11.30 10.40
C GLU A 121 11.93 10.79 9.04
N PRO A 122 12.97 11.40 8.44
CA PRO A 122 13.38 11.12 7.07
C PRO A 122 13.85 9.68 6.84
N LYS A 123 14.23 8.95 7.89
CA LYS A 123 14.64 7.54 7.84
C LYS A 123 13.50 6.56 8.13
N TYR A 124 12.27 7.04 8.37
CA TYR A 124 11.13 6.17 8.64
C TYR A 124 10.91 5.19 7.49
N LEU A 125 10.54 3.94 7.76
CA LEU A 125 10.47 2.80 6.81
C LEU A 125 11.79 2.28 6.21
N LEU A 126 12.93 2.96 6.38
CA LEU A 126 14.19 2.57 5.74
C LEU A 126 14.64 1.15 6.15
N ASP A 127 14.75 0.89 7.45
CA ASP A 127 15.26 -0.40 7.94
C ASP A 127 14.28 -1.54 7.63
N VAL A 128 12.97 -1.30 7.79
CA VAL A 128 11.95 -2.30 7.43
C VAL A 128 11.92 -2.56 5.92
N TYR A 129 12.22 -1.59 5.06
CA TYR A 129 12.38 -1.81 3.61
C TYR A 129 13.68 -2.57 3.29
N CYS A 130 14.80 -2.23 3.94
CA CYS A 130 16.05 -2.96 3.81
C CYS A 130 15.91 -4.44 4.18
N ASN A 131 15.06 -4.79 5.15
CA ASN A 131 14.77 -6.19 5.49
C ASN A 131 14.17 -7.00 4.33
N TRP A 132 13.62 -6.35 3.29
CA TRP A 132 13.15 -6.98 2.06
C TRP A 132 14.23 -7.18 1.00
N LEU A 133 15.45 -6.70 1.23
CA LEU A 133 16.55 -6.72 0.27
C LEU A 133 17.78 -7.43 0.83
N PRO A 134 18.64 -8.01 -0.03
CA PRO A 134 19.97 -8.46 0.36
C PRO A 134 20.78 -7.33 1.00
N GLU A 135 21.58 -7.65 2.01
CA GLU A 135 22.41 -6.69 2.74
C GLU A 135 23.35 -5.88 1.84
N SER A 136 23.84 -6.49 0.74
CA SER A 136 24.68 -5.84 -0.26
C SER A 136 24.05 -4.61 -0.92
N LEU A 137 22.72 -4.49 -0.91
CA LEU A 137 21.99 -3.35 -1.49
C LEU A 137 21.62 -2.27 -0.47
N HIS A 138 21.77 -2.53 0.83
CA HIS A 138 21.32 -1.62 1.89
C HIS A 138 22.00 -0.26 1.80
N SER A 139 23.30 -0.23 1.51
CA SER A 139 24.05 1.03 1.33
C SER A 139 23.53 1.88 0.17
N GLN A 140 23.09 1.26 -0.92
CA GLN A 140 22.52 1.96 -2.07
C GLN A 140 21.12 2.51 -1.77
N VAL A 141 20.30 1.75 -1.05
CA VAL A 141 18.98 2.22 -0.61
C VAL A 141 19.14 3.42 0.32
N ARG A 142 20.05 3.32 1.30
CA ARG A 142 20.33 4.39 2.28
C ARG A 142 20.79 5.69 1.63
N SER A 143 21.54 5.63 0.52
CA SER A 143 22.03 6.83 -0.17
C SER A 143 20.96 7.58 -0.94
N ILE A 144 19.90 6.89 -1.39
CA ILE A 144 18.80 7.51 -2.13
C ILE A 144 17.60 7.88 -1.25
N TRP A 145 17.62 7.49 0.03
CA TRP A 145 16.54 7.69 0.98
C TRP A 145 16.52 9.14 1.54
N PRO A 146 15.36 9.81 1.64
CA PRO A 146 14.02 9.37 1.24
C PRO A 146 13.86 9.34 -0.30
N PRO A 147 13.15 8.34 -0.84
CA PRO A 147 13.01 8.14 -2.28
C PRO A 147 12.00 9.09 -2.94
N ILE A 148 11.36 9.98 -2.16
CA ILE A 148 10.49 11.03 -2.67
C ILE A 148 11.11 12.39 -2.30
N PRO A 149 11.26 13.32 -3.26
CA PRO A 149 11.70 14.67 -2.97
C PRO A 149 10.76 15.36 -1.96
N LEU A 150 11.31 15.77 -0.82
CA LEU A 150 10.60 16.59 0.16
C LEU A 150 10.67 18.04 -0.31
N VAL A 151 9.55 18.56 -0.82
CA VAL A 151 9.46 19.99 -1.11
C VAL A 151 9.24 20.70 0.22
N LEU A 152 10.28 21.36 0.74
CA LEU A 152 10.14 22.30 1.84
C LEU A 152 9.19 23.40 1.38
N LYS A 153 8.03 23.54 2.03
CA LYS A 153 7.20 24.75 1.87
C LYS A 153 8.05 25.92 2.35
N LYS A 154 8.49 26.75 1.39
CA LYS A 154 9.04 28.09 1.67
C LYS A 154 7.93 29.01 2.16
#